data_AF-A0A940RB19-F1
#
_entry.id   AF-A0A940RB19-F1
#
_cell.length_a   1.000
_cell.length_b   1.000
_cell.length_c   1.000
_cell.angle_alpha   90.00
_cell.angle_beta   90.00
_cell.angle_gamma   90.00
#
_symmetry.space_group_name_H-M   'P 1'
#
loop_
_entity.id
_entity.type
_entity.pdbx_description
1 polymer ?
#
loop_
_entity_poly.entity_id
_entity_poly.type
_entity_poly.pdbx_seq_one_letter_code
_entity_poly.pdbx_strand_id
1 'polypeptide(L)'
;MVRISFNSSGGTLKILEAKTINRNKVMKVSPKAIEIKPLASAGQGFDAQSQATIAYPDVNVGSKIFLKYQKEIRPSVPGLFTYES
;
A
#
# COMPACT_ATOMS: atom_id res chain seq x y z
N MET A 1 12.15 -1.85 2.60
CA MET A 1 10.79 -1.61 3.15
C MET A 1 10.03 -0.75 2.16
N VAL A 2 8.78 -1.08 1.85
CA VAL A 2 7.90 -0.22 1.03
C VAL A 2 6.83 0.38 1.94
N ARG A 3 6.55 1.66 1.74
CA ARG A 3 5.51 2.41 2.46
C ARG A 3 4.49 2.93 1.45
N ILE A 4 3.20 2.72 1.71
CA ILE A 4 2.10 3.24 0.89
C ILE A 4 1.19 4.03 1.82
N SER A 5 1.09 5.34 1.61
CA SER A 5 0.14 6.18 2.33
C SER A 5 -1.18 6.24 1.56
N PHE A 6 -2.30 6.17 2.28
CA PHE A 6 -3.64 6.31 1.73
C PHE A 6 -4.56 6.98 2.74
N ASN A 7 -5.61 7.64 2.26
CA ASN A 7 -6.68 8.12 3.12
C ASN A 7 -7.63 6.95 3.40
N SER A 8 -7.79 6.59 4.67
CA SER A 8 -8.65 5.49 5.13
C SER A 8 -10.13 5.87 5.24
N SER A 9 -10.49 7.15 5.33
CA SER A 9 -11.89 7.60 5.25
C SER A 9 -12.37 7.70 3.80
N GLY A 10 -11.47 8.09 2.89
CA GLY A 10 -11.75 8.26 1.45
C GLY A 10 -11.45 7.04 0.58
N GLY A 11 -11.14 5.88 1.14
CA GLY A 11 -10.76 4.72 0.33
C GLY A 11 -10.23 3.51 1.08
N THR A 12 -9.93 2.45 0.32
CA THR A 12 -9.33 1.22 0.86
C THR A 12 -8.04 0.88 0.10
N LEU A 13 -7.12 0.21 0.79
CA LEU A 13 -5.90 -0.33 0.21
C LEU A 13 -5.83 -1.82 0.48
N LYS A 14 -5.72 -2.62 -0.58
CA LYS A 14 -5.58 -4.08 -0.50
C LYS A 14 -4.28 -4.52 -1.17
N ILE A 15 -3.40 -5.16 -0.42
CA ILE A 15 -2.20 -5.79 -0.98
C ILE A 15 -2.62 -7.13 -1.60
N LEU A 16 -2.44 -7.27 -2.91
CA LEU A 16 -2.81 -8.48 -3.66
C LEU A 16 -1.67 -9.48 -3.72
N GLU A 17 -0.44 -9.00 -3.89
CA GLU A 17 0.75 -9.83 -3.92
C GLU A 17 1.97 -8.99 -3.54
N ALA A 18 2.83 -9.55 -2.69
CA ALA A 18 4.13 -8.96 -2.38
C ALA A 18 5.16 -10.08 -2.26
N LYS A 19 6.30 -9.93 -2.94
CA LYS A 19 7.38 -10.93 -2.95
C LYS A 19 8.74 -10.32 -3.24
N THR A 20 9.78 -10.94 -2.68
CA THR A 20 11.18 -10.71 -3.03
C THR A 20 11.59 -11.75 -4.08
N ILE A 21 12.28 -11.33 -5.13
CA ILE A 21 12.79 -12.19 -6.21
C ILE A 21 14.32 -12.07 -6.22
N ASN A 22 15.00 -13.16 -5.87
CA ASN A 22 16.45 -13.28 -5.84
C ASN A 22 16.90 -14.30 -6.87
N ARG A 23 17.33 -13.85 -8.06
CA ARG A 23 17.76 -14.73 -9.18
C ARG A 23 16.73 -15.86 -9.41
N ASN A 24 16.94 -17.04 -8.82
CA ASN A 24 16.09 -18.23 -8.96
C ASN A 24 15.14 -18.50 -7.79
N LYS A 25 15.15 -17.69 -6.72
CA LYS A 25 14.32 -17.87 -5.53
C LYS A 25 13.27 -16.77 -5.43
N VAL A 26 12.01 -17.17 -5.28
CA VAL A 26 10.89 -16.27 -5.01
C VAL A 26 10.43 -16.48 -3.58
N MET A 27 10.33 -15.40 -2.81
CA MET A 27 9.93 -15.44 -1.41
C MET A 27 8.74 -14.53 -1.22
N LYS A 28 7.59 -15.13 -0.91
CA LYS A 28 6.36 -14.39 -0.64
C LYS A 28 6.50 -13.64 0.67
N VAL A 29 6.01 -12.41 0.70
CA VAL A 29 5.86 -11.65 1.94
C VAL A 29 4.73 -12.28 2.75
N SER A 30 5.01 -12.58 4.02
CA SER A 30 4.00 -13.06 4.95
C SER A 30 2.97 -11.97 5.23
N PRO A 31 1.67 -12.28 5.38
CA PRO A 31 0.68 -11.30 5.84
C PRO A 31 1.06 -10.63 7.17
N LYS A 32 1.77 -11.33 8.06
CA LYS A 32 2.27 -10.79 9.33
C LYS A 32 3.36 -9.73 9.15
N ALA A 33 3.99 -9.67 7.98
CA ALA A 33 5.00 -8.67 7.61
C ALA A 33 4.39 -7.46 6.88
N ILE A 34 3.06 -7.42 6.74
CA ILE A 34 2.30 -6.29 6.23
C ILE A 34 1.57 -5.66 7.41
N GLU A 35 1.83 -4.38 7.63
CA GLU A 35 1.24 -3.63 8.74
C GLU A 35 0.54 -2.39 8.20
N ILE A 36 -0.70 -2.16 8.60
CA ILE A 36 -1.44 -0.94 8.29
C ILE A 36 -1.67 -0.18 9.59
N LYS A 37 -1.12 1.03 9.68
CA LYS A 37 -1.21 1.89 10.85
C LYS A 37 -1.73 3.28 10.47
N PRO A 38 -2.52 3.94 11.33
CA PRO A 38 -2.77 5.38 11.21
C PRO A 38 -1.44 6.14 11.22
N LEU A 39 -1.31 7.16 10.37
CA LEU A 39 -0.13 8.02 10.35
C LEU A 39 -0.20 8.96 11.57
N ALA A 40 0.75 8.83 12.51
CA ALA A 40 0.73 9.55 13.79
C ALA A 40 0.95 11.07 13.68
N SER A 41 1.50 11.55 12.57
CA SER A 41 1.76 12.97 12.29
C SER A 41 1.55 13.24 10.80
N ALA A 42 0.30 13.39 10.38
CA ALA A 42 0.01 14.11 9.15
C ALA A 42 0.23 15.61 9.44
N GLY A 43 1.15 16.27 8.73
CA GLY A 43 1.26 17.73 8.82
C GLY A 43 -0.09 18.39 8.56
N GLN A 44 -0.39 19.49 9.29
CA GLN A 44 -1.64 20.28 9.30
C GLN A 44 -2.79 19.73 8.43
N GLY A 45 -3.68 18.95 9.05
CA GLY A 45 -4.95 18.52 8.46
C GLY A 45 -5.38 17.16 9.00
N PHE A 46 -6.53 17.11 9.66
CA PHE A 46 -7.16 15.93 10.29
C PHE A 46 -7.70 14.91 9.27
N ASP A 47 -6.99 14.70 8.16
CA ASP A 47 -7.40 13.70 7.20
C ASP A 47 -6.95 12.32 7.71
N ALA A 48 -7.83 11.31 7.63
CA ALA A 48 -7.61 9.98 8.22
C ALA A 48 -6.53 9.17 7.45
N GLN A 49 -5.30 9.69 7.45
CA GLN A 49 -4.17 9.10 6.74
C GLN A 49 -3.73 7.83 7.44
N SER A 50 -3.68 6.75 6.66
CA SER A 50 -3.13 5.47 7.04
C SER A 50 -1.91 5.16 6.17
N GLN A 51 -0.99 4.39 6.73
CA GLN A 51 0.21 3.93 6.06
C GLN A 51 0.27 2.40 6.13
N ALA A 52 0.38 1.77 4.97
CA ALA A 52 0.76 0.38 4.85
C ALA A 52 2.29 0.26 4.75
N THR A 53 2.86 -0.55 5.62
CA THR A 53 4.27 -0.93 5.66
C THR A 53 4.40 -2.39 5.25
N ILE A 54 5.32 -2.66 4.33
CA ILE A 54 5.60 -4.02 3.86
C ILE A 54 7.09 -4.32 4.11
N ALA A 55 7.34 -5.30 4.97
CA ALA A 55 8.67 -5.83 5.25
C ALA A 55 8.96 -7.02 4.31
N TYR A 56 9.96 -6.85 3.45
CA TYR A 56 10.35 -7.86 2.45
C TYR A 56 11.45 -8.76 3.03
N PRO A 57 11.27 -10.10 2.99
CA PRO A 57 12.28 -11.03 3.49
C PRO A 57 13.47 -11.15 2.52
N ASP A 58 14.64 -11.53 3.06
CA ASP A 58 15.84 -11.94 2.32
C ASP A 58 16.27 -10.96 1.20
N VAL A 59 16.10 -9.66 1.43
CA VAL A 59 16.53 -8.62 0.48
C VAL A 59 18.05 -8.51 0.51
N ASN A 60 18.66 -8.64 -0.66
CA ASN A 60 20.10 -8.55 -0.90
C ASN A 60 20.39 -7.62 -2.08
N VAL A 61 21.66 -7.28 -2.29
CA VAL A 61 22.06 -6.51 -3.48
C VAL A 61 21.68 -7.28 -4.75
N GLY A 62 20.94 -6.64 -5.66
CA GLY A 62 20.43 -7.25 -6.88
C GLY A 62 19.09 -7.98 -6.74
N SER A 63 18.48 -7.99 -5.56
CA SER A 63 17.10 -8.43 -5.37
C SER A 63 16.11 -7.55 -6.13
N LYS A 64 15.04 -8.16 -6.66
CA LYS A 64 13.89 -7.45 -7.21
C LYS A 64 12.71 -7.53 -6.24
N ILE A 65 12.05 -6.41 -6.03
CA ILE A 65 10.82 -6.33 -5.24
C ILE A 65 9.64 -6.34 -6.21
N PHE A 66 8.65 -7.20 -5.94
CA PHE A 66 7.38 -7.21 -6.66
C PHE A 66 6.25 -6.87 -5.69
N LEU A 67 5.39 -5.96 -6.13
CA LEU A 67 4.22 -5.52 -5.38
C LEU A 67 3.06 -5.34 -6.36
N LYS A 68 1.95 -5.99 -6.06
CA LYS A 68 0.65 -5.78 -6.69
C LYS A 68 -0.33 -5.38 -5.60
N TYR A 69 -1.01 -4.26 -5.78
CA TYR A 69 -2.03 -3.78 -4.85
C TYR A 69 -3.21 -3.19 -5.62
N GLN A 70 -4.34 -3.11 -4.93
CA GLN A 70 -5.54 -2.43 -5.38
C GLN A 70 -5.81 -1.28 -4.41
N LYS A 71 -6.12 -0.11 -4.97
CA LYS A 71 -6.53 1.08 -4.22
C LYS A 71 -7.90 1.49 -4.72
N GLU A 72 -8.88 1.53 -3.83
CA GLU A 72 -10.20 2.08 -4.10
C GLU A 72 -10.28 3.48 -3.54
N ILE A 73 -10.79 4.42 -4.32
CA ILE A 73 -10.96 5.82 -3.92
C ILE A 73 -12.44 6.12 -4.00
N ARG A 74 -13.01 6.60 -2.89
CA ARG A 74 -14.38 7.08 -2.80
C ARG A 74 -14.31 8.61 -2.73
N PRO A 75 -14.79 9.33 -3.76
CA PRO A 75 -14.77 10.78 -3.73
C PRO A 75 -15.70 11.27 -2.63
N SER A 76 -15.30 12.33 -1.93
CA SER A 76 -16.14 13.02 -0.94
C SER A 76 -17.30 13.77 -1.61
N VAL A 77 -17.20 14.02 -2.91
CA VAL A 77 -18.20 14.73 -3.72
C VAL A 77 -18.83 13.73 -4.71
N PRO A 78 -20.16 13.52 -4.66
CA PRO A 78 -20.86 12.72 -5.66
C PRO A 78 -20.64 13.27 -7.08
N GLY A 79 -20.42 12.40 -8.07
CA GLY A 79 -20.25 12.81 -9.47
C GLY A 79 -18.81 13.14 -9.91
N LEU A 80 -17.84 13.18 -8.99
CA LEU A 80 -16.48 13.64 -9.29
C LEU A 80 -15.66 12.71 -10.22
N PHE A 81 -16.10 11.45 -10.38
CA PHE A 81 -15.51 10.48 -11.31
C PHE A 81 -16.48 10.05 -12.41
N THR A 82 -17.67 10.64 -12.49
CA THR A 82 -18.62 10.33 -13.55
C THR A 82 -18.25 11.16 -14.77
N TYR A 83 -17.75 10.52 -15.83
CA TYR A 83 -17.68 11.14 -17.15
C TYR A 83 -19.08 11.04 -17.76
N GLU A 84 -19.79 12.17 -17.86
CA GLU A 84 -21.02 12.21 -18.66
C GLU A 84 -20.61 12.14 -20.13
N SER A 85 -20.93 11.00 -20.77
CA SER A 85 -20.81 10.76 -22.20
C SER A 85 -21.96 11.37 -22.97
#